data_AF-A0AAU9CWD2-F1
#
_entry.id   AF-A0AAU9CWD2-F1
#
_cell.length_a   1.000
_cell.length_b   1.000
_cell.length_c   1.000
_cell.angle_alpha   90.00
_cell.angle_beta   90.00
_cell.angle_gamma   90.00
#
_symmetry.space_group_name_H-M   'P 1'
#
loop_
_entity.id
_entity.type
_entity.pdbx_description
1 polymer ?
#
loop_
_entity_poly.entity_id
_entity_poly.type
_entity_poly.pdbx_seq_one_letter_code
_entity_poly.pdbx_strand_id
1 'polypeptide(L)'
;MILQFRIDLKYFKPPVWRRIQMDAESTFADLHEAIQVLMDWEDSHLHRFELADRTQIMPGTYTDMNPWGEDDHLHDEKTKLKQFFVKEGTVVEYRYDFGDSWDHVIKLEKILDGNVMIPVCLKGKMNSPLEDFPYCETEEEKKEALAMYGLEKYDEKHFDLDEINRGLQERFR
;
A
#
# COMPACT_ATOMS: atom_id res chain seq x y z
N MET A 1 13.88 -15.80 0.51
CA MET A 1 12.79 -16.02 1.50
C MET A 1 11.63 -15.15 1.07
N ILE A 2 10.41 -15.68 1.09
CA ILE A 2 9.22 -14.96 0.62
C ILE A 2 8.36 -14.58 1.81
N LEU A 3 7.93 -13.33 1.83
CA LEU A 3 7.03 -12.80 2.84
C LEU A 3 5.64 -12.65 2.23
N GLN A 4 4.64 -13.33 2.81
CA GLN A 4 3.25 -13.18 2.40
C GLN A 4 2.54 -12.21 3.33
N PHE A 5 2.06 -11.11 2.78
CA PHE A 5 1.31 -10.09 3.50
C PHE A 5 -0.17 -10.14 3.17
N ARG A 6 -0.99 -9.80 4.16
CA ARG A 6 -2.34 -9.26 3.94
C ARG A 6 -2.30 -7.76 4.23
N ILE A 7 -2.85 -6.98 3.32
CA ILE A 7 -2.92 -5.52 3.39
C ILE A 7 -4.39 -5.16 3.37
N ASP A 8 -4.88 -4.58 4.45
CA ASP A 8 -6.27 -4.12 4.60
C ASP A 8 -6.29 -2.59 4.64
N LEU A 9 -7.12 -1.95 3.81
CA LEU A 9 -7.41 -0.53 3.90
C LEU A 9 -8.45 -0.29 5.01
N LYS A 10 -8.14 0.59 5.96
CA LYS A 10 -8.97 0.83 7.16
C LYS A 10 -10.24 1.58 6.80
N TYR A 11 -11.26 1.40 7.64
CA TYR A 11 -12.55 2.12 7.60
C TYR A 11 -13.50 1.81 6.44
N PHE A 12 -13.15 0.88 5.54
CA PHE A 12 -14.06 0.43 4.47
C PHE A 12 -14.96 -0.74 4.88
N LYS A 13 -16.23 -0.68 4.45
CA LYS A 13 -17.20 -1.77 4.58
C LYS A 13 -18.01 -1.91 3.28
N PRO A 14 -17.96 -3.06 2.58
CA PRO A 14 -17.14 -4.26 2.86
C PRO A 14 -15.62 -3.96 2.76
N PRO A 15 -14.75 -4.80 3.34
CA PRO A 15 -13.33 -4.52 3.41
C PRO A 15 -12.67 -4.54 2.02
N VAL A 16 -11.86 -3.51 1.75
CA VAL A 16 -10.92 -3.44 0.62
C VAL A 16 -9.58 -4.00 1.10
N TRP A 17 -9.10 -5.06 0.45
CA TRP A 17 -7.86 -5.70 0.86
C TRP A 17 -7.18 -6.45 -0.27
N ARG A 18 -5.89 -6.71 -0.10
CA ARG A 18 -5.02 -7.45 -1.01
C ARG A 18 -4.13 -8.41 -0.24
N ARG A 19 -3.73 -9.50 -0.88
CA ARG A 19 -2.74 -10.44 -0.36
C ARG A 19 -1.64 -10.60 -1.38
N ILE A 20 -0.42 -10.28 -0.96
CA ILE A 20 0.74 -10.18 -1.82
C ILE A 20 1.88 -11.02 -1.24
N GLN A 21 2.74 -11.54 -2.12
CA GLN A 21 4.02 -12.10 -1.78
C GLN A 21 5.14 -11.21 -2.29
N MET A 22 6.13 -10.95 -1.46
CA MET A 22 7.31 -10.14 -1.79
C MET A 22 8.59 -10.82 -1.32
N ASP A 23 9.73 -10.36 -1.85
CA ASP A 23 11.03 -10.82 -1.38
C ASP A 23 11.29 -10.23 0.01
N ALA A 24 11.85 -11.04 0.90
CA ALA A 24 12.32 -10.56 2.19
C ALA A 24 13.46 -9.52 2.06
N GLU A 25 14.20 -9.55 0.94
CA GLU A 25 15.23 -8.58 0.58
C GLU A 25 14.65 -7.30 -0.07
N SER A 26 13.35 -7.22 -0.31
CA SER A 26 12.69 -5.96 -0.69
C SER A 26 12.81 -4.93 0.44
N THR A 27 12.76 -3.66 0.06
CA THR A 27 12.75 -2.50 0.94
C THR A 27 11.33 -2.12 1.36
N PHE A 28 11.20 -1.17 2.29
CA PHE A 28 9.91 -0.56 2.57
C PHE A 28 9.43 0.35 1.42
N ALA A 29 10.35 0.97 0.67
CA ALA A 29 10.03 1.66 -0.57
C ALA A 29 9.41 0.69 -1.60
N ASP A 30 10.00 -0.50 -1.79
CA ASP A 30 9.44 -1.53 -2.66
C ASP A 30 8.03 -1.99 -2.21
N LEU A 31 7.79 -2.06 -0.90
CA LEU A 31 6.46 -2.38 -0.37
C LEU A 31 5.46 -1.25 -0.63
N HIS A 32 5.89 0.00 -0.50
CA HIS A 32 5.09 1.16 -0.86
C HIS A 32 4.72 1.13 -2.35
N GLU A 33 5.68 0.95 -3.24
CA GLU A 33 5.47 0.81 -4.70
C GLU A 33 4.48 -0.32 -5.02
N ALA A 34 4.61 -1.45 -4.32
CA ALA A 34 3.66 -2.55 -4.48
C ALA A 34 2.26 -2.16 -4.00
N ILE A 35 2.12 -1.41 -2.91
CA ILE A 35 0.82 -0.91 -2.43
C ILE A 35 0.18 0.04 -3.45
N GLN A 36 0.96 0.96 -4.06
CA GLN A 36 0.46 1.87 -5.10
C GLN A 36 -0.16 1.08 -6.25
N VAL A 37 0.54 0.06 -6.76
CA VAL A 37 0.02 -0.82 -7.82
C VAL A 37 -1.19 -1.64 -7.35
N LEU A 38 -1.16 -2.16 -6.12
CA LEU A 38 -2.25 -2.94 -5.54
C LEU A 38 -3.54 -2.14 -5.36
N MET A 39 -3.40 -0.82 -5.17
CA MET A 39 -4.50 0.11 -4.95
C MET A 39 -4.87 0.93 -6.19
N ASP A 40 -4.14 0.79 -7.29
CA ASP A 40 -4.32 1.59 -8.51
C ASP A 40 -4.23 3.10 -8.23
N TRP A 41 -3.18 3.48 -7.48
CA TRP A 41 -2.85 4.87 -7.13
C TRP A 41 -1.58 5.35 -7.85
N GLU A 42 -1.44 6.66 -7.92
CA GLU A 42 -0.47 7.38 -8.74
C GLU A 42 0.82 7.77 -8.00
N ASP A 43 0.90 7.52 -6.69
CA ASP A 43 2.02 7.94 -5.84
C ASP A 43 2.27 9.47 -5.84
N SER A 44 1.19 10.24 -5.81
CA SER A 44 1.22 11.71 -5.77
C SER A 44 1.47 12.30 -4.38
N HIS A 45 1.39 11.50 -3.31
CA HIS A 45 1.39 11.98 -1.93
C HIS A 45 2.47 11.34 -1.05
N LEU A 46 2.73 11.96 0.10
CA LEU A 46 3.66 11.40 1.10
C LEU A 46 3.08 10.15 1.78
N HIS A 47 3.98 9.25 2.17
CA HIS A 47 3.66 8.08 2.97
C HIS A 47 4.55 7.89 4.19
N ARG A 48 4.10 7.00 5.07
CA ARG A 48 4.85 6.53 6.24
C ARG A 48 4.44 5.13 6.63
N PHE A 49 5.40 4.33 7.07
CA PHE A 49 5.15 3.13 7.86
C PHE A 49 5.41 3.39 9.34
N GLU A 50 4.64 2.76 10.21
CA GLU A 50 4.81 2.81 11.66
C GLU A 50 4.79 1.41 12.27
N LEU A 51 5.85 1.10 13.01
CA LEU A 51 6.01 -0.16 13.73
C LEU A 51 5.28 -0.13 15.09
N ALA A 52 5.13 -1.29 15.72
CA ALA A 52 4.44 -1.41 17.00
C ALA A 52 5.09 -0.60 18.14
N ASP A 53 6.41 -0.40 18.08
CA ASP A 53 7.19 0.42 19.03
C ASP A 53 7.25 1.91 18.64
N ARG A 54 6.44 2.33 17.64
CA ARG A 54 6.34 3.70 17.13
C ARG A 54 7.52 4.16 16.29
N THR A 55 8.47 3.28 15.96
CA THR A 55 9.48 3.60 14.96
C THR A 55 8.81 3.89 13.62
N GLN A 56 9.20 5.00 13.01
CA GLN A 56 8.70 5.45 11.72
C GLN A 56 9.69 5.11 10.62
N ILE A 57 9.17 4.73 9.46
CA ILE A 57 9.93 4.49 8.24
C ILE A 57 9.30 5.33 7.14
N MET A 58 10.08 6.23 6.52
CA MET A 58 9.61 7.21 5.54
C MET A 58 10.65 7.41 4.44
N PRO A 59 10.28 8.04 3.31
CA PRO A 59 11.25 8.41 2.27
C PRO A 59 12.41 9.24 2.80
N GLY A 60 13.64 8.88 2.44
CA GLY A 60 14.84 9.64 2.83
C GLY A 60 14.78 11.13 2.44
N THR A 61 14.04 11.50 1.39
CA THR A 61 13.83 12.90 0.97
C THR A 61 13.16 13.76 2.04
N TYR A 62 12.42 13.15 2.99
CA TYR A 62 11.80 13.87 4.10
C TYR A 62 12.85 14.45 5.07
N THR A 63 14.00 13.78 5.17
CA THR A 63 15.13 14.16 6.04
C THR A 63 15.86 15.36 5.50
N ASP A 64 16.00 15.44 4.17
CA ASP A 64 16.57 16.58 3.46
C ASP A 64 15.73 17.87 3.66
N MET A 65 14.44 17.72 4.00
CA MET A 65 13.53 18.83 4.27
C MET A 65 13.59 19.35 5.73
N ASN A 66 14.28 18.65 6.65
CA ASN A 66 14.50 19.08 8.02
C ASN A 66 16.01 19.27 8.34
N PRO A 67 16.65 20.34 7.84
CA PRO A 67 18.09 20.56 8.02
C PRO A 67 18.53 20.88 9.48
N TRP A 68 17.61 20.84 10.45
CA TRP A 68 17.84 21.22 11.85
C TRP A 68 17.48 20.12 12.87
N GLY A 69 17.01 18.95 12.44
CA GLY A 69 16.54 17.88 13.33
C GLY A 69 17.49 16.68 13.43
N GLU A 70 17.48 16.00 14.58
CA GLU A 70 17.92 14.60 14.65
C GLU A 70 16.87 13.75 13.93
N ASP A 71 17.36 12.85 13.08
CA ASP A 71 16.52 12.07 12.19
C ASP A 71 15.98 10.83 12.93
N ASP A 72 14.82 10.97 13.55
CA ASP A 72 14.20 9.91 14.37
C ASP A 72 13.49 8.81 13.56
N HIS A 73 13.61 8.82 12.23
CA HIS A 73 12.99 7.82 11.36
C HIS A 73 14.00 7.09 10.47
N LEU A 74 13.62 5.87 10.08
CA LEU A 74 14.41 5.06 9.15
C LEU A 74 14.03 5.41 7.71
N HIS A 75 15.00 5.34 6.80
CA HIS A 75 14.78 5.59 5.38
C HIS A 75 14.21 4.34 4.70
N ASP A 76 13.06 4.46 4.04
CA ASP A 76 12.35 3.32 3.47
C ASP A 76 13.12 2.62 2.35
N GLU A 77 13.93 3.36 1.58
CA GLU A 77 14.75 2.85 0.49
C GLU A 77 15.97 2.03 0.97
N LYS A 78 16.35 2.20 2.24
CA LYS A 78 17.48 1.47 2.88
C LYS A 78 17.01 0.38 3.82
N THR A 79 15.76 0.43 4.24
CA THR A 79 15.21 -0.46 5.25
C THR A 79 14.57 -1.68 4.61
N LYS A 80 15.07 -2.87 4.95
CA LYS A 80 14.63 -4.15 4.35
C LYS A 80 13.47 -4.75 5.12
N LEU A 81 12.52 -5.37 4.41
CA LEU A 81 11.34 -6.00 5.02
C LEU A 81 11.73 -7.06 6.05
N LYS A 82 12.74 -7.88 5.76
CA LYS A 82 13.25 -8.92 6.69
C LYS A 82 13.73 -8.40 8.04
N GLN A 83 14.07 -7.10 8.15
CA GLN A 83 14.54 -6.53 9.43
C GLN A 83 13.42 -6.49 10.48
N PHE A 84 12.16 -6.35 10.03
CA PHE A 84 11.01 -6.18 10.91
C PHE A 84 9.97 -7.30 10.79
N PHE A 85 9.82 -7.88 9.60
CA PHE A 85 8.92 -9.01 9.35
C PHE A 85 9.61 -10.35 9.63
N VAL A 86 10.08 -10.54 10.88
CA VAL A 86 10.79 -11.74 11.33
C VAL A 86 9.88 -12.84 11.87
N LYS A 87 8.61 -12.54 12.14
CA LYS A 87 7.66 -13.46 12.75
C LYS A 87 6.28 -13.32 12.12
N GLU A 88 5.64 -14.45 11.81
CA GLU A 88 4.25 -14.46 11.39
C GLU A 88 3.35 -13.80 12.43
N GLY A 89 2.44 -12.95 11.96
CA GLY A 89 1.59 -12.11 12.79
C GLY A 89 2.17 -10.74 13.12
N THR A 90 3.41 -10.41 12.72
CA THR A 90 3.89 -9.01 12.75
C THR A 90 2.94 -8.10 11.99
N VAL A 91 2.62 -6.96 12.59
CA VAL A 91 1.75 -5.93 12.03
C VAL A 91 2.51 -4.62 11.92
N VAL A 92 2.33 -3.93 10.80
CA VAL A 92 2.85 -2.59 10.53
C VAL A 92 1.68 -1.75 10.01
N GLU A 93 1.57 -0.51 10.48
CA GLU A 93 0.63 0.46 9.91
C GLU A 93 1.31 1.21 8.76
N TYR A 94 0.57 1.47 7.69
CA TYR A 94 1.02 2.25 6.55
C TYR A 94 0.01 3.34 6.27
N ARG A 95 0.45 4.59 6.21
CA ARG A 95 -0.37 5.73 5.83
C ARG A 95 0.14 6.26 4.51
N TYR A 96 -0.76 6.41 3.55
CA TYR A 96 -0.56 7.14 2.31
C TYR A 96 -1.47 8.37 2.33
N ASP A 97 -0.97 9.49 1.83
CA ASP A 97 -1.63 10.80 1.88
C ASP A 97 -1.98 11.26 3.31
N PHE A 98 -1.30 12.31 3.78
CA PHE A 98 -1.54 12.86 5.11
C PHE A 98 -2.75 13.81 5.18
N GLY A 99 -3.27 14.24 4.03
CA GLY A 99 -4.55 14.92 3.91
C GLY A 99 -5.70 13.94 4.07
N ASP A 100 -5.84 13.01 3.12
CA ASP A 100 -6.97 12.07 3.10
C ASP A 100 -6.83 10.90 4.09
N SER A 101 -5.62 10.66 4.60
CA SER A 101 -5.32 9.65 5.63
C SER A 101 -5.69 8.22 5.19
N TRP A 102 -5.15 7.79 4.04
CA TRP A 102 -5.31 6.42 3.56
C TRP A 102 -4.50 5.43 4.42
N ASP A 103 -5.11 5.03 5.53
CA ASP A 103 -4.53 4.14 6.52
C ASP A 103 -4.71 2.66 6.15
N HIS A 104 -3.62 1.92 6.22
CA HIS A 104 -3.57 0.49 5.96
C HIS A 104 -3.00 -0.26 7.16
N VAL A 105 -3.44 -1.51 7.30
CA VAL A 105 -2.85 -2.49 8.21
C VAL A 105 -2.18 -3.57 7.37
N ILE A 106 -0.87 -3.69 7.51
CA ILE A 106 -0.04 -4.70 6.84
C ILE A 106 0.28 -5.79 7.85
N LYS A 107 -0.18 -7.01 7.58
CA LYS A 107 0.05 -8.17 8.44
C LYS A 107 0.87 -9.22 7.69
N LEU A 108 2.00 -9.62 8.25
CA LEU A 108 2.74 -10.80 7.80
C LEU A 108 1.93 -12.05 8.14
N GLU A 109 1.38 -12.70 7.13
CA GLU A 109 0.60 -13.93 7.31
C GLU A 109 1.47 -15.18 7.29
N LYS A 110 2.49 -15.23 6.41
CA LYS A 110 3.36 -16.40 6.25
C LYS A 110 4.78 -16.02 5.86
N ILE A 111 5.74 -16.80 6.35
CA ILE A 111 7.12 -16.80 5.86
C ILE A 111 7.34 -18.11 5.10
N LEU A 112 7.73 -18.02 3.84
CA LEU A 112 7.80 -19.17 2.93
C LEU A 112 9.21 -19.29 2.32
N ASP A 113 9.61 -20.54 2.09
CA ASP A 113 10.75 -20.86 1.24
C ASP A 113 10.27 -21.08 -0.19
N GLY A 114 11.01 -20.54 -1.16
CA GLY A 114 10.67 -20.73 -2.56
C GLY A 114 11.39 -19.78 -3.48
N ASN A 115 11.28 -20.09 -4.77
CA ASN A 115 11.74 -19.26 -5.87
C ASN A 115 10.56 -19.12 -6.84
N VAL A 116 9.67 -18.19 -6.52
CA VAL A 116 8.52 -17.82 -7.36
C VAL A 116 8.74 -16.41 -7.88
N MET A 117 8.07 -16.08 -8.99
CA MET A 117 8.04 -14.70 -9.49
C MET A 117 7.34 -13.81 -8.46
N ILE A 118 8.07 -12.83 -7.93
CA ILE A 118 7.64 -11.86 -6.91
C ILE A 118 8.05 -10.45 -7.36
N PRO A 119 7.28 -9.40 -6.99
CA PRO A 119 6.06 -9.46 -6.20
C PRO A 119 4.86 -10.04 -6.97
N VAL A 120 3.95 -10.70 -6.25
CA VAL A 120 2.71 -11.26 -6.85
C VAL A 120 1.54 -11.15 -5.90
N CYS A 121 0.42 -10.62 -6.39
CA CYS A 121 -0.86 -10.64 -5.72
C CYS A 121 -1.50 -12.02 -5.89
N LEU A 122 -1.96 -12.61 -4.79
CA LEU A 122 -2.59 -13.92 -4.76
C LEU A 122 -4.13 -13.85 -4.77
N LYS A 123 -4.68 -12.75 -4.25
CA LYS A 123 -6.12 -12.53 -4.03
C LYS A 123 -6.36 -11.18 -3.39
N GLY A 124 -7.58 -10.69 -3.53
CA GLY A 124 -8.07 -9.47 -2.91
C GLY A 124 -9.57 -9.41 -2.99
N LYS A 125 -10.14 -8.28 -2.57
CA LYS A 125 -11.56 -8.00 -2.70
C LYS A 125 -11.79 -6.50 -2.74
N MET A 126 -12.85 -6.12 -3.46
CA MET A 126 -13.29 -4.74 -3.70
C MET A 126 -12.26 -3.94 -4.49
N ASN A 127 -12.77 -2.95 -5.22
CA ASN A 127 -11.94 -1.96 -5.85
C ASN A 127 -11.38 -1.03 -4.78
N SER A 128 -10.26 -0.41 -5.10
CA SER A 128 -9.68 0.61 -4.23
C SER A 128 -10.40 1.94 -4.45
N PRO A 129 -10.52 2.78 -3.41
CA PRO A 129 -11.04 4.13 -3.61
C PRO A 129 -10.14 4.89 -4.57
N LEU A 130 -10.75 5.73 -5.38
CA LEU A 130 -10.06 6.61 -6.31
C LEU A 130 -9.25 7.64 -5.51
N GLU A 131 -7.99 7.83 -5.89
CA GLU A 131 -7.13 8.86 -5.31
C GLU A 131 -7.69 10.26 -5.60
N ASP A 132 -7.58 11.18 -4.63
CA ASP A 132 -8.09 12.56 -4.70
C ASP A 132 -9.57 12.71 -5.07
N PHE A 133 -10.35 11.64 -4.93
CA PHE A 133 -11.78 11.68 -5.24
C PHE A 133 -12.54 12.33 -4.09
N PRO A 134 -13.41 13.33 -4.37
CA PRO A 134 -14.07 14.09 -3.31
C PRO A 134 -14.97 13.19 -2.47
N TYR A 135 -15.05 13.52 -1.17
CA TYR A 135 -16.06 12.93 -0.30
C TYR A 135 -17.46 13.28 -0.82
N CYS A 136 -18.33 12.27 -0.93
CA CYS A 136 -19.73 12.41 -1.32
C CYS A 136 -20.61 11.86 -0.21
N GLU A 137 -21.61 12.63 0.23
CA GLU A 137 -22.57 12.20 1.25
C GLU A 137 -23.66 11.31 0.66
N THR A 138 -23.97 11.50 -0.63
CA THR A 138 -25.04 10.80 -1.34
C THR A 138 -24.55 10.07 -2.59
N GLU A 139 -25.32 9.08 -3.03
CA GLU A 139 -25.06 8.35 -4.28
C GLU A 139 -25.23 9.23 -5.52
N GLU A 140 -26.10 10.22 -5.46
CA GLU A 140 -26.30 11.21 -6.51
C GLU A 140 -25.06 12.11 -6.67
N GLU A 141 -24.56 12.69 -5.57
CA GLU A 141 -23.31 13.47 -5.58
C GLU A 141 -22.14 12.66 -6.12
N LYS A 142 -22.04 11.39 -5.72
CA LYS A 142 -21.02 10.48 -6.20
C LYS A 142 -21.11 10.25 -7.70
N LYS A 143 -22.30 10.03 -8.25
CA LYS A 143 -22.49 9.86 -9.70
C LYS A 143 -22.15 11.12 -10.47
N GLU A 144 -22.54 12.28 -9.96
CA GLU A 144 -22.20 13.57 -10.57
C GLU A 144 -20.69 13.81 -10.56
N ALA A 145 -20.02 13.53 -9.44
CA ALA A 145 -18.56 13.59 -9.34
C ALA A 145 -17.89 12.60 -10.31
N LEU A 146 -18.31 11.33 -10.34
CA LEU A 146 -17.75 10.34 -11.28
C LEU A 146 -17.89 10.81 -12.73
N ALA A 147 -19.03 11.39 -13.11
CA ALA A 147 -19.22 11.94 -14.46
C ALA A 147 -18.33 13.14 -14.75
N MET A 148 -18.13 14.03 -13.78
CA MET A 148 -17.25 15.20 -13.91
C MET A 148 -15.79 14.79 -14.15
N TYR A 149 -15.34 13.71 -13.51
CA TYR A 149 -13.99 13.18 -13.62
C TYR A 149 -13.81 12.17 -14.77
N GLY A 150 -14.87 11.83 -15.52
CA GLY A 150 -14.80 10.84 -16.60
C GLY A 150 -14.62 9.40 -16.11
N LEU A 151 -15.11 9.10 -14.91
CA LEU A 151 -14.98 7.83 -14.20
C LEU A 151 -16.34 7.10 -14.10
N GLU A 152 -17.22 7.28 -15.09
CA GLU A 152 -18.58 6.70 -15.07
C GLU A 152 -18.58 5.17 -15.08
N LYS A 153 -17.45 4.55 -15.43
CA LYS A 153 -17.24 3.10 -15.42
C LYS A 153 -16.69 2.57 -14.11
N TYR A 154 -16.40 3.43 -13.14
CA TYR A 154 -15.90 3.00 -11.84
C TYR A 154 -16.92 2.08 -11.14
N ASP A 155 -16.47 0.87 -10.82
CA ASP A 155 -17.23 -0.10 -10.04
C ASP A 155 -16.43 -0.42 -8.77
N GLU A 156 -16.98 -0.06 -7.62
CA GLU A 156 -16.40 -0.33 -6.29
C GLU A 156 -16.20 -1.82 -6.02
N LYS A 157 -16.93 -2.70 -6.72
CA LYS A 157 -16.83 -4.15 -6.53
C LYS A 157 -15.82 -4.77 -7.47
N HIS A 158 -15.32 -4.03 -8.46
CA HIS A 158 -14.35 -4.52 -9.41
C HIS A 158 -13.08 -5.00 -8.71
N PHE A 159 -12.56 -6.13 -9.15
CA PHE A 159 -11.29 -6.67 -8.70
C PHE A 159 -10.79 -7.66 -9.75
N ASP A 160 -9.69 -7.33 -10.40
CA ASP A 160 -9.04 -8.19 -11.40
C ASP A 160 -7.61 -8.53 -10.96
N LEU A 161 -7.37 -9.82 -10.71
CA LEU A 161 -6.09 -10.30 -10.22
C LEU A 161 -5.01 -10.28 -11.31
N ASP A 162 -5.38 -10.50 -12.56
CA ASP A 162 -4.45 -10.55 -13.68
C ASP A 162 -4.01 -9.13 -14.07
N GLU A 163 -4.91 -8.15 -13.94
CA GLU A 163 -4.58 -6.73 -14.08
C GLU A 163 -3.57 -6.25 -13.03
N ILE A 164 -3.86 -6.51 -11.76
CA ILE A 164 -2.94 -6.16 -10.67
C ILE A 164 -1.57 -6.83 -10.87
N ASN A 165 -1.54 -8.12 -11.21
CA ASN A 165 -0.29 -8.83 -11.40
C ASN A 165 0.49 -8.36 -12.64
N ARG A 166 -0.19 -7.90 -13.69
CA ARG A 166 0.46 -7.25 -14.83
C ARG A 166 1.09 -5.92 -14.42
N GLY A 167 0.37 -5.09 -13.66
CA GLY A 167 0.93 -3.85 -13.10
C GLY A 167 2.15 -4.10 -12.22
N LEU A 168 2.10 -5.14 -11.37
CA LEU A 168 3.26 -5.52 -10.53
C LEU A 168 4.46 -5.95 -11.39
N GLN A 169 4.22 -6.73 -12.45
CA GLN A 169 5.29 -7.12 -13.37
C GLN A 169 5.85 -5.95 -14.17
N GLU A 170 5.08 -4.92 -14.46
CA GLU A 170 5.54 -3.74 -15.19
C GLU A 170 6.34 -2.81 -14.27
N ARG A 171 5.90 -2.64 -13.02
CA ARG A 171 6.57 -1.77 -12.03
C ARG A 171 7.91 -2.31 -11.54
N PHE A 172 8.03 -3.64 -11.38
CA PHE A 172 9.20 -4.29 -10.79
C PHE A 172 10.12 -5.00 -11.81
N ARG A 173 10.15 -4.50 -13.05
CA ARG A 173 10.95 -5.05 -14.16
C ARG A 173 12.40 -4.61 -14.18
#